data_AF-A0A8S3FS25-F1
#
_entry.id   AF-A0A8S3FS25-F1
#
_cell.length_a   1.000
_cell.length_b   1.000
_cell.length_c   1.000
_cell.angle_alpha   90.00
_cell.angle_beta   90.00
_cell.angle_gamma   90.00
#
_symmetry.space_group_name_H-M   'P 1'
#
loop_
_entity.id
_entity.type
_entity.pdbx_description
1 polymer ?
#
loop_
_entity_poly.entity_id
_entity_poly.type
_entity_poly.pdbx_seq_one_letter_code
_entity_poly.pdbx_strand_id
1 'polypeptide(L)'
;MSSQNETDDKLPTEDSPITTVSHKRRVRFPSDEAQLRMISITPEPLSNQPLLSLGVILQRYRAACQRLQIRPLNCLLDQLTTMDDNRKSFNDRLHCLKITNERLDIKHIDAIEEVLSRCRFQTLDFESSFSDDSTLVQFFDVIEYYESCTHLNLSNNRSISVQGYQALTRYLRKTRYLERLDMNSIRFDDMSMLSFGRALRMSSTLYELHLESCQLNGKILQKLIQNIRLAPYLRELYLCDN
;
A
#
# COMPACT_ATOMS: atom_id res chain seq x y z
N MET A 1 54.94 51.41 30.02
CA MET A 1 54.11 50.73 31.03
C MET A 1 52.72 50.57 30.45
N SER A 2 52.12 49.39 30.64
CA SER A 2 50.71 49.05 30.33
C SER A 2 50.41 48.85 28.83
N SER A 3 49.63 47.90 28.33
CA SER A 3 48.85 46.75 28.84
C SER A 3 48.26 46.00 27.62
N GLN A 4 47.59 44.85 27.87
CA GLN A 4 46.61 44.10 27.04
C GLN A 4 47.18 42.80 26.45
N ASN A 5 47.16 41.66 27.15
CA ASN A 5 46.05 40.77 27.59
C ASN A 5 45.24 40.11 26.45
N GLU A 6 45.49 38.81 26.33
CA GLU A 6 44.83 37.76 25.56
C GLU A 6 43.33 37.61 25.90
N THR A 7 42.52 37.30 24.89
CA THR A 7 41.31 36.47 25.06
C THR A 7 41.20 35.54 23.86
N ASP A 8 41.35 34.24 24.16
CA ASP A 8 41.28 33.11 23.24
C ASP A 8 39.90 32.48 23.44
N ASP A 9 38.97 32.75 22.52
CA ASP A 9 37.56 32.35 22.63
C ASP A 9 37.34 31.02 21.89
N LYS A 10 37.34 29.91 22.65
CA LYS A 10 37.07 28.56 22.15
C LYS A 10 35.56 28.33 22.03
N LEU A 11 35.09 28.02 20.82
CA LEU A 11 33.73 27.53 20.57
C LEU A 11 33.48 26.17 21.27
N PRO A 12 32.31 25.96 21.92
CA PRO A 12 31.97 24.68 22.53
C PRO A 12 31.32 23.70 21.54
N THR A 13 31.66 22.43 21.73
CA THR A 13 31.22 21.23 20.98
C THR A 13 29.80 20.79 21.34
N GLU A 14 28.97 20.48 20.33
CA GLU A 14 27.53 20.14 20.41
C GLU A 14 27.19 18.72 20.90
N ASP A 15 27.66 18.26 22.07
CA ASP A 15 27.19 16.96 22.61
C ASP A 15 27.15 16.92 24.14
N SER A 16 26.33 17.78 24.75
CA SER A 16 25.97 17.65 26.16
C SER A 16 24.44 17.65 26.36
N PRO A 17 23.88 16.74 27.16
CA PRO A 17 22.45 16.73 27.44
C PRO A 17 22.08 18.01 28.21
N ILE A 18 21.01 18.68 27.76
CA ILE A 18 20.49 19.89 28.39
C ILE A 18 19.95 19.51 29.77
N THR A 19 20.74 19.71 30.82
CA THR A 19 20.40 19.30 32.20
C THR A 19 19.58 20.34 32.96
N THR A 20 19.39 21.56 32.43
CA THR A 20 18.62 22.61 33.12
C THR A 20 17.84 23.51 32.15
N VAL A 21 16.52 23.58 32.31
CA VAL A 21 15.66 24.55 31.62
C VAL A 21 15.57 25.81 32.49
N SER A 22 15.74 27.00 31.90
CA SER A 22 15.74 28.31 32.60
C SER A 22 14.42 28.68 33.30
N HIS A 23 13.37 27.88 33.15
CA HIS A 23 12.10 28.05 33.85
C HIS A 23 11.60 26.71 34.40
N LYS A 24 11.14 26.70 35.66
CA LYS A 24 10.46 25.55 36.29
C LYS A 24 9.13 25.28 35.58
N ARG A 25 9.17 24.58 34.45
CA ARG A 25 7.97 24.01 33.81
C ARG A 25 7.54 22.78 34.61
N ARG A 26 6.45 22.91 35.35
CA ARG A 26 5.86 21.83 36.14
C ARG A 26 4.68 21.27 35.34
N VAL A 27 4.79 20.03 34.88
CA VAL A 27 3.69 19.34 34.20
C VAL A 27 2.60 19.07 35.23
N ARG A 28 1.41 19.63 35.02
CA ARG A 28 0.21 19.29 35.77
C ARG A 28 -0.73 18.57 34.82
N PHE A 29 -1.00 17.30 35.11
CA PHE A 29 -2.08 16.58 34.45
C PHE A 29 -3.41 17.10 35.03
N PRO A 30 -4.43 17.37 34.20
CA PRO A 30 -5.74 17.69 34.70
C PRO A 30 -6.29 16.54 35.54
N SER A 31 -6.98 16.86 36.64
CA SER A 31 -7.61 15.87 37.52
C SER A 31 -8.85 15.21 36.91
N ASP A 32 -9.32 15.73 35.78
CA ASP A 32 -10.58 15.40 35.15
C ASP A 32 -10.32 14.57 33.88
N GLU A 33 -10.66 13.29 33.90
CA GLU A 33 -10.42 12.37 32.78
C GLU A 33 -11.12 12.82 31.48
N ALA A 34 -12.17 13.64 31.58
CA ALA A 34 -12.82 14.25 30.41
C ALA A 34 -11.92 15.24 29.64
N GLN A 35 -10.84 15.73 30.26
CA GLN A 35 -9.84 16.60 29.62
C GLN A 35 -8.67 15.80 29.01
N LEU A 36 -8.58 14.50 29.30
CA LEU A 36 -7.74 13.61 28.52
C LEU A 36 -8.42 13.43 27.16
N ARG A 37 -7.70 13.75 26.08
CA ARG A 37 -8.14 13.35 24.75
C ARG A 37 -8.16 11.82 24.73
N MET A 38 -9.33 11.24 24.99
CA MET A 38 -9.63 9.87 24.62
C MET A 38 -9.25 9.76 23.14
N ILE A 39 -8.30 8.89 22.83
CA ILE A 39 -8.09 8.47 21.45
C ILE A 39 -9.40 7.81 21.07
N SER A 40 -10.29 8.55 20.42
CA SER A 40 -11.47 7.97 19.80
C SER A 40 -10.90 7.00 18.78
N ILE A 41 -10.97 5.71 19.08
CA ILE A 41 -10.82 4.66 18.10
C ILE A 41 -11.89 4.99 17.08
N THR A 42 -11.48 5.66 15.99
CA THR A 42 -12.37 5.96 14.89
C THR A 42 -12.95 4.61 14.46
N PRO A 43 -14.28 4.43 14.49
CA PRO A 43 -14.86 3.18 14.01
C PRO A 43 -14.35 2.95 12.58
N GLU A 44 -13.94 1.71 12.28
CA GLU A 44 -13.45 1.37 10.94
C GLU A 44 -14.50 1.86 9.92
N PRO A 45 -14.10 2.68 8.92
CA PRO A 45 -15.03 3.43 8.08
C PRO A 45 -16.01 2.56 7.27
N LEU A 46 -15.81 1.24 7.28
CA LEU A 46 -16.54 0.25 6.48
C LEU A 46 -17.27 -0.80 7.33
N SER A 47 -17.12 -0.78 8.66
CA SER A 47 -17.60 -1.84 9.56
C SER A 47 -19.13 -2.01 9.63
N ASN A 48 -19.89 -0.95 9.31
CA ASN A 48 -21.35 -0.94 9.37
C ASN A 48 -22.04 -1.09 8.00
N GLN A 49 -21.33 -1.54 6.96
CA GLN A 49 -21.95 -1.69 5.65
C GLN A 49 -22.85 -2.94 5.57
N PRO A 50 -24.07 -2.82 5.02
CA PRO A 50 -24.94 -3.96 4.82
C PRO A 50 -24.32 -4.92 3.79
N LEU A 51 -24.36 -6.21 4.10
CA LEU A 51 -23.91 -7.25 3.18
C LEU A 51 -24.88 -7.33 1.99
N LEU A 52 -24.37 -7.03 0.80
CA LEU A 52 -25.11 -7.19 -0.45
C LEU A 52 -24.76 -8.52 -1.10
N SER A 53 -25.77 -9.17 -1.69
CA SER A 53 -25.53 -10.35 -2.52
C SER A 53 -24.71 -10.00 -3.76
N LEU A 54 -23.91 -10.95 -4.24
CA LEU A 54 -23.13 -10.78 -5.47
C LEU A 54 -24.00 -10.40 -6.67
N GLY A 55 -25.24 -10.89 -6.75
CA GLY A 55 -26.18 -10.50 -7.79
C GLY A 55 -26.52 -9.00 -7.78
N VAL A 56 -26.69 -8.38 -6.60
CA VAL A 56 -26.92 -6.93 -6.50
C VAL A 56 -25.65 -6.16 -6.85
N ILE A 57 -24.49 -6.62 -6.38
CA ILE A 57 -23.19 -6.00 -6.69
C ILE A 57 -22.91 -6.03 -8.20
N LEU A 58 -23.21 -7.15 -8.87
CA LEU A 58 -23.13 -7.31 -10.31
C LEU A 58 -23.99 -6.27 -11.05
N GLN A 59 -25.22 -6.02 -10.58
CA GLN A 59 -26.07 -4.99 -11.19
C GLN A 59 -25.51 -3.58 -10.98
N ARG A 60 -24.94 -3.29 -9.80
CA ARG A 60 -24.26 -2.01 -9.54
C ARG A 60 -23.05 -1.82 -10.45
N TYR A 61 -22.23 -2.85 -10.62
CA TYR A 61 -21.12 -2.86 -11.56
C TYR A 61 -21.59 -2.57 -13.00
N ARG A 62 -22.63 -3.28 -13.48
CA ARG A 62 -23.21 -3.04 -14.81
C ARG A 62 -23.72 -1.61 -14.97
N ALA A 63 -24.42 -1.08 -13.97
CA ALA A 63 -24.92 0.29 -13.98
C ALA A 63 -23.78 1.31 -14.00
N ALA A 64 -22.68 1.06 -13.28
CA ALA A 64 -21.49 1.91 -13.30
C ALA A 64 -20.79 1.88 -14.66
N CYS A 65 -20.63 0.71 -15.27
CA CYS A 65 -20.11 0.60 -16.64
C CYS A 65 -20.97 1.39 -17.63
N GLN A 66 -22.29 1.27 -17.54
CA GLN A 66 -23.23 2.03 -18.38
C GLN A 66 -23.08 3.55 -18.17
N ARG A 67 -23.00 4.01 -16.92
CA ARG A 67 -22.82 5.42 -16.55
C ARG A 67 -21.48 5.98 -17.06
N LEU A 68 -20.41 5.20 -16.98
CA LEU A 68 -19.07 5.58 -17.41
C LEU A 68 -18.84 5.38 -18.92
N GLN A 69 -19.84 4.82 -19.62
CA GLN A 69 -19.81 4.52 -21.05
C GLN A 69 -18.67 3.57 -21.44
N ILE A 70 -18.44 2.54 -20.62
CA ILE A 70 -17.47 1.48 -20.88
C ILE A 70 -18.18 0.13 -21.03
N ARG A 71 -17.55 -0.79 -21.75
CA ARG A 71 -18.03 -2.16 -21.83
C ARG A 71 -17.67 -2.89 -20.52
N PRO A 72 -18.61 -3.60 -19.88
CA PRO A 72 -18.28 -4.44 -18.74
C PRO A 72 -17.27 -5.54 -19.12
N LEU A 73 -16.36 -5.85 -18.21
CA LEU A 73 -15.37 -6.91 -18.38
C LEU A 73 -16.06 -8.27 -18.23
N ASN A 74 -16.01 -9.12 -19.25
CA ASN A 74 -16.67 -10.43 -19.21
C ASN A 74 -16.14 -11.29 -18.07
N CYS A 75 -14.82 -11.29 -17.85
CA CYS A 75 -14.19 -12.05 -16.76
C CYS A 75 -14.77 -11.69 -15.39
N LEU A 76 -15.07 -10.40 -15.16
CA LEU A 76 -15.65 -9.93 -13.91
C LEU A 76 -17.15 -10.27 -13.81
N LEU A 77 -17.89 -10.18 -14.91
CA LEU A 77 -19.30 -10.61 -14.96
C LEU A 77 -19.44 -12.09 -14.61
N ASP A 78 -18.60 -12.94 -15.20
CA ASP A 78 -18.62 -14.38 -15.00
C ASP A 78 -18.28 -14.71 -13.54
N GLN A 79 -17.18 -14.15 -13.01
CA GLN A 79 -16.77 -14.35 -11.62
C GLN A 79 -17.87 -13.93 -10.63
N LEU A 80 -18.46 -12.74 -10.78
CA LEU A 80 -19.53 -12.30 -9.86
C LEU A 80 -20.82 -13.12 -9.97
N THR A 81 -21.01 -13.83 -11.09
CA THR A 81 -22.17 -14.71 -11.29
C THR A 81 -21.94 -16.10 -10.70
N THR A 82 -20.72 -16.63 -10.79
CA THR A 82 -20.41 -18.02 -10.42
C THR A 82 -19.71 -18.17 -9.08
N MET A 83 -19.21 -17.09 -8.48
CA MET A 83 -18.48 -17.15 -7.21
C MET A 83 -19.38 -17.52 -6.05
N ASP A 84 -18.92 -18.45 -5.22
CA ASP A 84 -19.61 -18.82 -4.00
C ASP A 84 -19.48 -17.71 -2.95
N ASP A 85 -20.62 -17.16 -2.52
CA ASP A 85 -20.68 -16.13 -1.50
C ASP A 85 -20.85 -16.76 -0.10
N ASN A 86 -19.72 -17.05 0.55
CA ASN A 86 -19.68 -17.60 1.90
C ASN A 86 -19.58 -16.52 3.00
N ARG A 87 -19.76 -15.24 2.66
CA ARG A 87 -19.60 -14.13 3.60
C ARG A 87 -20.76 -14.08 4.60
N LYS A 88 -20.44 -13.83 5.86
CA LYS A 88 -21.37 -13.54 6.95
C LYS A 88 -21.33 -12.06 7.34
N SER A 89 -20.24 -11.37 7.01
CA SER A 89 -20.01 -9.95 7.24
C SER A 89 -19.16 -9.34 6.12
N PHE A 90 -19.07 -8.01 6.06
CA PHE A 90 -18.17 -7.30 5.14
C PHE A 90 -16.68 -7.62 5.39
N ASN A 91 -16.34 -8.03 6.61
CA ASN A 91 -14.96 -8.38 6.97
C ASN A 91 -14.52 -9.73 6.41
N ASP A 92 -15.47 -10.57 5.98
CA ASP A 92 -15.16 -11.84 5.35
C ASP A 92 -14.66 -11.62 3.91
N ARG A 93 -13.57 -12.31 3.58
CA ARG A 93 -12.91 -12.20 2.29
C ARG A 93 -13.36 -13.31 1.34
N LEU A 94 -13.75 -12.93 0.14
CA LEU A 94 -13.91 -13.85 -0.99
C LEU A 94 -12.53 -14.35 -1.45
N HIS A 95 -12.49 -15.48 -2.15
CA HIS A 95 -11.20 -16.11 -2.47
C HIS A 95 -10.34 -15.28 -3.42
N CYS A 96 -10.83 -15.00 -4.63
CA CYS A 96 -10.01 -14.33 -5.65
C CYS A 96 -10.87 -13.47 -6.59
N LEU A 97 -10.38 -12.28 -6.91
CA LEU A 97 -10.86 -11.48 -8.04
C LEU A 97 -9.75 -11.42 -9.08
N LYS A 98 -9.98 -11.99 -10.26
CA LYS A 98 -9.00 -12.10 -11.33
C LYS A 98 -9.38 -11.27 -12.54
N ILE A 99 -8.58 -10.26 -12.86
CA ILE A 99 -8.73 -9.44 -14.07
C ILE A 99 -7.36 -9.42 -14.73
N THR A 100 -7.11 -10.38 -15.62
CA THR A 100 -5.80 -10.59 -16.25
C THR A 100 -5.87 -10.41 -17.75
N ASN A 101 -4.82 -9.85 -18.34
CA ASN A 101 -4.72 -9.57 -19.78
C ASN A 101 -5.80 -8.61 -20.31
N GLU A 102 -6.32 -7.74 -19.46
CA GLU A 102 -7.25 -6.69 -19.84
C GLU A 102 -6.51 -5.35 -20.01
N ARG A 103 -7.10 -4.38 -20.69
CA ARG A 103 -6.54 -3.01 -20.73
C ARG A 103 -7.39 -2.10 -19.89
N LEU A 104 -7.03 -1.97 -18.62
CA LEU A 104 -7.76 -1.13 -17.67
C LEU A 104 -7.38 0.33 -17.86
N ASP A 105 -8.40 1.18 -17.86
CA ASP A 105 -8.29 2.62 -17.70
C ASP A 105 -8.93 3.05 -16.37
N ILE A 106 -8.84 4.35 -16.04
CA ILE A 106 -9.41 4.91 -14.81
C ILE A 106 -10.92 4.60 -14.67
N LYS A 107 -11.69 4.63 -15.77
CA LYS A 107 -13.12 4.32 -15.72
C LYS A 107 -13.38 2.87 -15.37
N HIS A 108 -12.54 1.94 -15.81
CA HIS A 108 -12.63 0.55 -15.37
C HIS A 108 -12.37 0.43 -13.87
N ILE A 109 -11.41 1.17 -13.33
CA ILE A 109 -11.14 1.18 -11.89
C ILE A 109 -12.31 1.77 -11.10
N ASP A 110 -12.90 2.88 -11.56
CA ASP A 110 -14.11 3.47 -10.94
C ASP A 110 -15.29 2.48 -10.95
N ALA A 111 -15.44 1.68 -12.01
CA ALA A 111 -16.47 0.65 -12.06
C ALA A 111 -16.13 -0.53 -11.12
N ILE A 112 -14.87 -0.96 -11.07
CA ILE A 112 -14.39 -2.04 -10.18
C ILE A 112 -14.50 -1.62 -8.70
N GLU A 113 -14.36 -0.33 -8.39
CA GLU A 113 -14.58 0.22 -7.05
C GLU A 113 -15.99 -0.09 -6.52
N GLU A 114 -17.01 -0.16 -7.38
CA GLU A 114 -18.36 -0.56 -6.96
C GLU A 114 -18.43 -1.98 -6.41
N VAL A 115 -17.49 -2.84 -6.83
CA VAL A 115 -17.30 -4.19 -6.30
C VAL A 115 -16.46 -4.14 -5.02
N LEU A 116 -15.29 -3.49 -5.06
CA LEU A 116 -14.34 -3.43 -3.94
C LEU A 116 -14.89 -2.66 -2.73
N SER A 117 -15.83 -1.75 -2.95
CA SER A 117 -16.54 -1.05 -1.89
C SER A 117 -17.46 -1.96 -1.08
N ARG A 118 -17.81 -3.15 -1.59
CA ARG A 118 -18.73 -4.11 -0.96
C ARG A 118 -18.13 -5.49 -0.74
N CYS A 119 -16.96 -5.75 -1.29
CA CYS A 119 -16.26 -7.03 -1.22
C CYS A 119 -14.79 -6.83 -0.90
N ARG A 120 -14.29 -7.65 0.02
CA ARG A 120 -12.87 -7.86 0.23
C ARG A 120 -12.51 -9.23 -0.34
N PHE A 121 -11.29 -9.37 -0.83
CA PHE A 121 -10.75 -10.58 -1.40
C PHE A 121 -9.52 -11.03 -0.62
N GLN A 122 -9.19 -12.32 -0.68
CA GLN A 122 -7.88 -12.80 -0.25
C GLN A 122 -6.87 -12.38 -1.33
N THR A 123 -7.16 -12.71 -2.59
CA THR A 123 -6.30 -12.40 -3.74
C THR A 123 -6.97 -11.43 -4.71
N LEU A 124 -6.23 -10.39 -5.09
CA LEU A 124 -6.50 -9.58 -6.27
C LEU A 124 -5.44 -9.89 -7.33
N ASP A 125 -5.86 -10.46 -8.45
CA ASP A 125 -4.98 -10.84 -9.55
C ASP A 125 -5.19 -9.93 -10.75
N PHE A 126 -4.27 -8.99 -10.95
CA PHE A 126 -4.28 -7.99 -12.01
C PHE A 126 -3.06 -8.13 -12.94
N GLU A 127 -2.65 -9.38 -13.19
CA GLU A 127 -1.55 -9.67 -14.11
C GLU A 127 -1.81 -9.10 -15.52
N SER A 128 -0.81 -8.38 -16.06
CA SER A 128 -0.87 -7.81 -17.41
C SER A 128 -2.10 -6.92 -17.68
N SER A 129 -2.56 -6.17 -16.68
CA SER A 129 -3.83 -5.42 -16.76
C SER A 129 -3.71 -3.89 -16.76
N PHE A 130 -2.53 -3.36 -16.43
CA PHE A 130 -2.28 -1.91 -16.36
C PHE A 130 -1.41 -1.45 -17.51
N SER A 131 -1.90 -0.45 -18.24
CA SER A 131 -1.18 0.17 -19.37
C SER A 131 -0.60 1.55 -19.03
N ASP A 132 -1.08 2.20 -17.97
CA ASP A 132 -0.64 3.52 -17.53
C ASP A 132 -0.55 3.65 -16.00
N ASP A 133 0.30 4.58 -15.55
CA ASP A 133 0.53 4.84 -14.13
C ASP A 133 -0.66 5.52 -13.45
N SER A 134 -1.44 6.33 -14.18
CA SER A 134 -2.59 7.06 -13.63
C SER A 134 -3.67 6.11 -13.11
N THR A 135 -3.96 5.07 -13.89
CA THR A 135 -4.89 3.99 -13.56
C THR A 135 -4.36 3.17 -12.40
N LEU A 136 -3.05 2.90 -12.37
CA LEU A 136 -2.42 2.18 -11.27
C LEU A 136 -2.44 2.99 -9.96
N VAL A 137 -2.23 4.31 -10.02
CA VAL A 137 -2.35 5.21 -8.85
C VAL A 137 -3.77 5.16 -8.30
N GLN A 138 -4.79 5.32 -9.14
CA GLN A 138 -6.20 5.23 -8.74
C GLN A 138 -6.50 3.85 -8.13
N PHE A 139 -6.00 2.78 -8.74
CA PHE A 139 -6.18 1.43 -8.22
C PHE A 139 -5.59 1.28 -6.81
N PHE A 140 -4.38 1.78 -6.57
CA PHE A 140 -3.76 1.77 -5.23
C PHE A 140 -4.58 2.55 -4.21
N ASP A 141 -5.10 3.72 -4.57
CA ASP A 141 -5.92 4.54 -3.68
C ASP A 141 -7.22 3.79 -3.29
N VAL A 142 -7.86 3.10 -4.24
CA VAL A 142 -9.06 2.28 -4.00
C VAL A 142 -8.74 1.10 -3.07
N ILE A 143 -7.73 0.28 -3.38
CA ILE A 143 -7.42 -0.90 -2.55
C ILE A 143 -6.83 -0.55 -1.19
N GLU A 144 -6.21 0.63 -1.04
CA GLU A 144 -5.78 1.20 0.24
C GLU A 144 -7.01 1.53 1.09
N TYR A 145 -7.97 2.26 0.51
CA TYR A 145 -9.14 2.76 1.23
C TYR A 145 -10.06 1.64 1.71
N TYR A 146 -10.37 0.68 0.84
CA TYR A 146 -11.24 -0.46 1.18
C TYR A 146 -10.48 -1.66 1.77
N GLU A 147 -9.16 -1.55 1.89
CA GLU A 147 -8.28 -2.60 2.39
C GLU A 147 -8.59 -3.96 1.73
N SER A 148 -8.71 -3.91 0.40
CA SER A 148 -9.45 -4.89 -0.39
C SER A 148 -8.82 -6.28 -0.43
N CYS A 149 -7.53 -6.43 -0.13
CA CYS A 149 -6.81 -7.68 -0.33
C CYS A 149 -5.78 -8.01 0.74
N THR A 150 -5.39 -9.28 0.78
CA THR A 150 -4.22 -9.78 1.52
C THR A 150 -3.08 -10.19 0.58
N HIS A 151 -3.42 -10.59 -0.64
CA HIS A 151 -2.50 -11.04 -1.68
C HIS A 151 -2.78 -10.20 -2.92
N LEU A 152 -1.74 -9.56 -3.45
CA LEU A 152 -1.85 -8.71 -4.63
C LEU A 152 -0.87 -9.20 -5.71
N ASN A 153 -1.39 -9.58 -6.86
CA ASN A 153 -0.60 -9.92 -8.03
C ASN A 153 -0.66 -8.81 -9.07
N LEU A 154 0.50 -8.18 -9.33
CA LEU A 154 0.72 -7.16 -10.35
C LEU A 154 1.74 -7.62 -11.40
N SER A 155 2.02 -8.92 -11.49
CA SER A 155 3.00 -9.47 -12.42
C SER A 155 2.73 -9.06 -13.87
N ASN A 156 3.79 -9.03 -14.68
CA ASN A 156 3.75 -8.65 -16.10
C ASN A 156 3.21 -7.24 -16.43
N ASN A 157 3.01 -6.37 -15.44
CA ASN A 157 2.76 -4.94 -15.68
C ASN A 157 4.09 -4.20 -15.94
N ARG A 158 4.62 -4.36 -17.16
CA ARG A 158 5.98 -3.90 -17.54
C ARG A 158 6.12 -2.38 -17.72
N SER A 159 5.01 -1.66 -17.84
CA SER A 159 4.98 -0.22 -18.14
C SER A 159 4.94 0.68 -16.91
N ILE A 160 5.19 0.14 -15.71
CA ILE A 160 5.17 0.92 -14.46
C ILE A 160 6.35 1.89 -14.45
N SER A 161 6.05 3.19 -14.43
CA SER A 161 7.07 4.24 -14.33
C SER A 161 7.26 4.68 -12.87
N VAL A 162 8.05 5.74 -12.65
CA VAL A 162 8.35 6.28 -11.32
C VAL A 162 7.07 6.62 -10.53
N GLN A 163 6.01 7.09 -11.20
CA GLN A 163 4.74 7.44 -10.53
C GLN A 163 4.02 6.21 -9.98
N GLY A 164 3.94 5.13 -10.76
CA GLY A 164 3.36 3.87 -10.33
C GLY A 164 4.12 3.25 -9.14
N TYR A 165 5.46 3.32 -9.16
CA TYR A 165 6.28 2.88 -8.01
C TYR A 165 6.10 3.74 -6.76
N GLN A 166 5.93 5.05 -6.91
CA GLN A 166 5.62 5.95 -5.79
C GLN A 166 4.26 5.61 -5.18
N ALA A 167 3.26 5.29 -6.01
CA ALA A 167 1.95 4.86 -5.55
C ALA A 167 2.03 3.51 -4.80
N LEU A 168 2.72 2.53 -5.35
CA LEU A 168 2.98 1.26 -4.68
C LEU A 168 3.71 1.47 -3.34
N THR A 169 4.73 2.32 -3.31
CA THR A 169 5.47 2.66 -2.08
C THR A 169 4.56 3.28 -1.02
N ARG A 170 3.62 4.14 -1.43
CA ARG A 170 2.64 4.75 -0.53
C ARG A 170 1.68 3.70 0.02
N TYR A 171 1.16 2.83 -0.84
CA TYR A 171 0.27 1.74 -0.48
C TYR A 171 0.93 0.80 0.54
N LEU A 172 2.15 0.32 0.27
CA LEU A 172 2.89 -0.58 1.14
C LEU A 172 3.16 -0.03 2.55
N ARG A 173 3.26 1.29 2.68
CA ARG A 173 3.50 1.96 3.98
C ARG A 173 2.25 2.09 4.83
N LYS A 174 1.06 1.92 4.25
CA LYS A 174 -0.23 2.19 4.91
C LYS A 174 -1.13 0.96 4.99
N THR A 175 -0.98 0.02 4.06
CA THR A 175 -1.78 -1.20 4.04
C THR A 175 -1.64 -1.97 5.35
N ARG A 176 -2.79 -2.40 5.88
CA ARG A 176 -2.87 -3.11 7.17
C ARG A 176 -3.02 -4.62 7.03
N TYR A 177 -3.24 -5.10 5.81
CA TYR A 177 -3.61 -6.50 5.55
C TYR A 177 -2.84 -7.15 4.41
N LEU A 178 -2.03 -6.41 3.64
CA LEU A 178 -1.28 -7.01 2.54
C LEU A 178 -0.14 -7.87 3.08
N GLU A 179 -0.27 -9.18 2.90
CA GLU A 179 0.65 -10.23 3.34
C GLU A 179 1.56 -10.71 2.21
N ARG A 180 1.05 -10.73 0.97
CA ARG A 180 1.78 -11.19 -0.21
C ARG A 180 1.70 -10.18 -1.36
N LEU A 181 2.83 -9.93 -2.00
CA LEU A 181 2.94 -9.11 -3.20
C LEU A 181 3.70 -9.84 -4.30
N ASP A 182 3.04 -10.05 -5.44
CA ASP A 182 3.65 -10.63 -6.63
C ASP A 182 3.91 -9.56 -7.69
N MET A 183 5.17 -9.41 -8.05
CA MET A 183 5.67 -8.39 -8.99
C MET A 183 6.57 -9.01 -10.05
N ASN A 184 6.26 -10.24 -10.47
CA ASN A 184 7.10 -10.99 -11.40
C ASN A 184 7.13 -10.30 -12.78
N SER A 185 8.28 -10.39 -13.46
CA SER A 185 8.51 -9.79 -14.76
C SER A 185 8.29 -8.26 -14.80
N ILE A 186 8.48 -7.57 -13.68
CA ILE A 186 8.46 -6.09 -13.60
C ILE A 186 9.90 -5.59 -13.54
N ARG A 187 10.22 -4.59 -14.37
CA ARG A 187 11.57 -4.02 -14.42
C ARG A 187 11.75 -2.95 -13.36
N PHE A 188 12.82 -3.07 -12.59
CA PHE A 188 13.26 -2.03 -11.67
C PHE A 188 14.36 -1.19 -12.30
N ASP A 189 14.34 0.11 -12.01
CA ASP A 189 15.44 1.02 -12.22
C ASP A 189 16.06 1.43 -10.86
N ASP A 190 17.11 2.25 -10.92
CA ASP A 190 17.87 2.64 -9.74
C ASP A 190 17.06 3.45 -8.71
N MET A 191 16.03 4.19 -9.16
CA MET A 191 15.21 5.08 -8.33
C MET A 191 14.01 4.34 -7.74
N SER A 192 13.30 3.59 -8.58
CA SER A 192 12.18 2.73 -8.20
C SER A 192 12.60 1.68 -7.18
N MET A 193 13.77 1.03 -7.38
CA MET A 193 14.30 0.06 -6.40
C MET A 193 14.60 0.72 -5.05
N LEU A 194 15.14 1.94 -5.05
CA LEU A 194 15.41 2.66 -3.80
C LEU A 194 14.11 3.03 -3.07
N SER A 195 13.10 3.54 -3.78
CA SER A 195 11.80 3.86 -3.16
C SER A 195 11.08 2.61 -2.66
N PHE A 196 11.05 1.57 -3.48
CA PHE A 196 10.41 0.30 -3.16
C PHE A 196 11.09 -0.37 -1.95
N GLY A 197 12.42 -0.48 -1.96
CA GLY A 197 13.17 -1.03 -0.83
C GLY A 197 12.94 -0.26 0.47
N ARG A 198 12.82 1.08 0.42
CA ARG A 198 12.45 1.89 1.60
C ARG A 198 11.03 1.57 2.09
N ALA A 199 10.10 1.30 1.18
CA ALA A 199 8.74 0.89 1.51
C ALA A 199 8.74 -0.46 2.25
N LEU A 200 9.52 -1.44 1.78
CA LEU A 200 9.62 -2.76 2.40
C LEU A 200 10.04 -2.70 3.87
N ARG A 201 10.97 -1.79 4.22
CA ARG A 201 11.42 -1.60 5.62
C ARG A 201 10.31 -1.09 6.54
N MET A 202 9.38 -0.34 5.98
CA MET A 202 8.29 0.31 6.72
C MET A 202 7.02 -0.53 6.73
N SER A 203 6.90 -1.50 5.82
CA SER A 203 5.76 -2.41 5.79
C SER A 203 5.81 -3.33 7.02
N SER A 204 4.71 -3.38 7.75
CA SER A 204 4.56 -4.23 8.94
C SER A 204 3.77 -5.52 8.68
N THR A 205 3.26 -5.69 7.47
CA THR A 205 2.25 -6.69 7.11
C THR A 205 2.69 -7.58 5.96
N LEU A 206 3.62 -7.13 5.11
CA LEU A 206 4.12 -7.93 3.99
C LEU A 206 5.10 -9.00 4.47
N TYR A 207 4.74 -10.27 4.31
CA TYR A 207 5.52 -11.45 4.70
C TYR A 207 6.13 -12.18 3.50
N GLU A 208 5.47 -12.12 2.34
CA GLU A 208 5.85 -12.86 1.14
C GLU A 208 5.99 -11.90 -0.07
N LEU A 209 7.14 -11.95 -0.74
CA LEU A 209 7.45 -11.09 -1.89
C LEU A 209 8.00 -11.91 -3.05
N HIS A 210 7.33 -11.81 -4.21
CA HIS A 210 7.76 -12.45 -5.46
C HIS A 210 8.30 -11.42 -6.44
N LEU A 211 9.57 -11.59 -6.83
CA LEU A 211 10.29 -10.73 -7.76
C LEU A 211 11.03 -11.58 -8.81
N GLU A 212 10.36 -12.57 -9.38
CA GLU A 212 10.94 -13.45 -10.39
C GLU A 212 11.03 -12.76 -11.76
N SER A 213 12.09 -13.01 -12.52
CA SER A 213 12.29 -12.41 -13.86
C SER A 213 12.28 -10.86 -13.88
N CYS A 214 12.68 -10.21 -12.79
CA CYS A 214 12.65 -8.75 -12.62
C CYS A 214 13.93 -8.03 -13.07
N GLN A 215 14.87 -8.76 -13.69
CA GLN A 215 16.19 -8.27 -14.11
C GLN A 215 17.00 -7.68 -12.94
N LEU A 216 16.90 -8.31 -11.77
CA LEU A 216 17.60 -7.88 -10.57
C LEU A 216 19.08 -8.25 -10.64
N ASN A 217 19.87 -7.40 -11.29
CA ASN A 217 21.32 -7.59 -11.42
C ASN A 217 22.13 -6.38 -10.92
N GLY A 218 23.43 -6.60 -10.69
CA GLY A 218 24.40 -5.56 -10.34
C GLY A 218 23.97 -4.66 -9.17
N LYS A 219 23.88 -3.35 -9.44
CA LYS A 219 23.55 -2.33 -8.43
C LYS A 219 22.11 -2.43 -7.92
N ILE A 220 21.17 -2.87 -8.76
CA ILE A 220 19.75 -2.98 -8.40
C ILE A 220 19.58 -4.07 -7.35
N LEU A 221 20.18 -5.24 -7.58
CA LEU A 221 20.16 -6.34 -6.60
C LEU A 221 20.85 -5.96 -5.28
N GLN A 222 22.00 -5.29 -5.34
CA GLN A 222 22.68 -4.80 -4.14
C GLN A 222 21.81 -3.86 -3.30
N LYS A 223 21.09 -2.94 -3.95
CA LYS A 223 20.14 -2.05 -3.28
C LYS A 223 18.98 -2.83 -2.68
N LEU A 224 18.41 -3.80 -3.40
CA LEU A 224 17.34 -4.64 -2.88
C LEU A 224 17.78 -5.35 -1.59
N ILE A 225 18.95 -6.01 -1.61
CA ILE A 225 19.51 -6.74 -0.46
C ILE A 225 19.73 -5.81 0.74
N GLN A 226 20.29 -4.62 0.52
CA GLN A 226 20.50 -3.63 1.59
C GLN A 226 19.19 -3.19 2.26
N ASN A 227 18.09 -3.14 1.51
CA ASN A 227 16.79 -2.77 2.02
C ASN A 227 16.06 -3.93 2.69
N ILE A 228 16.08 -5.11 2.08
CA ILE A 228 15.42 -6.32 2.61
C ILE A 228 16.01 -6.73 3.96
N ARG A 229 17.34 -6.59 4.15
CA ARG A 229 17.98 -6.85 5.45
C ARG A 229 17.37 -6.05 6.61
N LEU A 230 16.77 -4.90 6.29
CA LEU A 230 16.15 -3.99 7.24
C LEU A 230 14.61 -4.07 7.22
N ALA A 231 14.02 -5.05 6.52
CA ALA A 231 12.59 -5.32 6.49
C ALA A 231 12.27 -6.44 7.49
N PRO A 232 11.85 -6.11 8.74
CA PRO A 232 11.79 -7.09 9.82
C PRO A 232 10.64 -8.11 9.68
N TYR A 233 9.64 -7.83 8.84
CA TYR A 233 8.47 -8.68 8.67
C TYR A 233 8.55 -9.57 7.43
N LEU A 234 9.39 -9.26 6.45
CA LEU A 234 9.51 -10.09 5.25
C LEU A 234 10.18 -11.43 5.59
N ARG A 235 9.50 -12.54 5.30
CA ARG A 235 9.94 -13.91 5.64
C ARG A 235 10.29 -14.72 4.40
N GLU A 236 9.54 -14.51 3.33
CA GLU A 236 9.67 -15.26 2.10
C GLU A 236 9.98 -14.32 0.94
N LEU A 237 11.01 -14.67 0.17
CA LEU A 237 11.49 -13.89 -0.95
C LEU A 237 11.81 -14.84 -2.11
N TYR A 238 11.10 -14.64 -3.22
CA TYR A 238 11.25 -15.44 -4.44
C TYR A 238 11.95 -14.61 -5.51
N LEU A 239 13.11 -15.10 -5.99
CA LEU A 239 14.02 -14.39 -6.92
C LEU A 239 14.40 -15.22 -8.14
N CYS A 240 13.61 -16.23 -8.50
CA CYS A 240 13.90 -17.09 -9.66
C CYS A 240 14.08 -16.26 -10.96
N ASP A 241 14.95 -16.75 -11.85
CA ASP A 241 15.16 -16.21 -13.19
C ASP A 241 15.57 -14.71 -13.29
N ASN A 242 16.35 -14.19 -12.33
CA ASN A 242 16.89 -12.81 -12.32
C ASN A 242 18.30 -12.63 -12.86
#